data_AF-A0A2N5LEY4-F1
#
_entry.id   AF-A0A2N5LEY4-F1
#
_cell.length_a   1.000
_cell.length_b   1.000
_cell.length_c   1.000
_cell.angle_alpha   90.00
_cell.angle_beta   90.00
_cell.angle_gamma   90.00
#
_symmetry.space_group_name_H-M   'P 1'
#
loop_
_entity.id
_entity.type
_entity.pdbx_description
1 polymer ?
#
loop_
_entity_poly.entity_id
_entity_poly.type
_entity_poly.pdbx_seq_one_letter_code
_entity_poly.pdbx_strand_id
1 'polypeptide(L)'
;MTANSQRGVALLTILLLVVSITVVAGSMLASQKIAIRRSGLLFDQNQLLQDIDAGQQLAVTMIRADSNLNDTDSAQDIWAQPIPPYTLASHSVSIELRDESGRFNINNLYQDGTANTTALAVFQRLLTQLNLEPDIAIAILDWQDADGEVYQDGGDESTVYAQQSNAVATDALPNQPFVSIDQLLEVKGVSAETLAVLRPYLTAVPYYVPININTASPVLLAALIEGANSQQMQSLVDMRAQQALTSIDTVWQLPIFGSLNDEQRKALTPMLAVDSQAFMALITAIDNATVGQARERFATVLISKTVVDNNQVVNSSEAANNNQASNSSEANGKMPKAVKVVTQRLWAFRPSF
;
A
#
# COMPACT_ATOMS: atom_id res chain seq x y z
N MET A 1 -57.96 48.69 52.24
CA MET A 1 -56.67 48.39 51.59
C MET A 1 -56.43 46.91 51.72
N THR A 2 -56.64 46.09 50.68
CA THR A 2 -56.12 44.70 50.58
C THR A 2 -56.58 43.99 49.30
N ALA A 3 -55.65 43.22 48.72
CA ALA A 3 -55.83 41.97 47.98
C ALA A 3 -56.24 41.91 46.47
N ASN A 4 -56.20 42.98 45.67
CA ASN A 4 -56.39 42.85 44.20
C ASN A 4 -55.15 43.14 43.33
N SER A 5 -54.15 43.91 43.79
CA SER A 5 -52.93 44.18 42.99
C SER A 5 -51.87 43.07 43.08
N GLN A 6 -51.91 42.21 44.11
CA GLN A 6 -50.98 41.09 44.26
C GLN A 6 -51.29 39.90 43.32
N ARG A 7 -52.54 39.76 42.87
CA ARG A 7 -52.97 38.66 41.98
C ARG A 7 -52.41 38.79 40.56
N GLY A 8 -52.25 40.03 40.04
CA GLY A 8 -51.66 40.28 38.72
C GLY A 8 -50.15 40.04 38.69
N VAL A 9 -49.43 40.44 39.75
CA VAL A 9 -47.98 40.21 39.88
C VAL A 9 -47.67 38.72 40.04
N ALA A 10 -48.44 37.99 40.86
CA ALA A 10 -48.28 36.55 41.02
C ALA A 10 -48.55 35.77 39.71
N LEU A 11 -49.50 36.22 38.88
CA LEU A 11 -49.77 35.60 37.58
C LEU A 11 -48.60 35.82 36.60
N LEU A 12 -48.04 37.04 36.57
CA LEU A 12 -46.89 37.37 35.72
C LEU A 12 -45.63 36.59 36.11
N THR A 13 -45.37 36.41 37.41
CA THR A 13 -44.21 35.62 37.86
C THR A 13 -44.37 34.14 37.54
N ILE A 14 -45.58 33.58 37.69
CA ILE A 14 -45.88 32.20 37.30
C ILE A 14 -45.75 32.02 35.78
N LEU A 15 -46.27 32.96 34.98
CA LEU A 15 -46.18 32.88 33.52
C LEU A 15 -44.73 32.98 33.04
N LEU A 16 -43.94 33.89 33.60
CA LEU A 16 -42.51 34.03 33.29
C LEU A 16 -41.72 32.78 33.68
N LEU A 17 -42.05 32.19 34.84
CA LEU A 17 -41.45 30.93 35.30
C LEU A 17 -41.79 29.77 34.36
N VAL A 18 -43.05 29.64 33.94
CA VAL A 18 -43.48 28.60 33.00
C VAL A 18 -42.76 28.77 31.66
N VAL A 19 -42.73 29.99 31.11
CA VAL A 19 -42.01 30.29 29.85
C VAL A 19 -40.53 29.91 29.96
N SER A 20 -39.86 30.30 31.05
CA SER A 20 -38.44 30.00 31.29
C SER A 20 -38.20 28.48 31.37
N ILE A 21 -39.04 27.75 32.10
CA ILE A 21 -38.95 26.28 32.19
C ILE A 21 -39.15 25.64 30.81
N THR A 22 -40.12 26.10 30.01
CA THR A 22 -40.31 25.57 28.64
C THR A 22 -39.13 25.86 27.72
N VAL A 23 -38.50 27.04 27.81
CA VAL A 23 -37.31 27.36 27.00
C VAL A 23 -36.13 26.47 27.39
N VAL A 24 -35.88 26.28 28.69
CA VAL A 24 -34.82 25.40 29.18
C VAL A 24 -35.08 23.94 28.84
N ALA A 25 -36.31 23.45 29.03
CA ALA A 25 -36.69 22.09 28.67
C ALA A 25 -36.58 21.86 27.15
N GLY A 26 -37.01 22.83 26.33
CA GLY A 26 -36.89 22.79 24.89
C GLY A 26 -35.43 22.76 24.42
N SER A 27 -34.56 23.59 24.99
CA SER A 27 -33.13 23.61 24.67
C SER A 27 -32.41 22.33 25.13
N MET A 28 -32.81 21.75 26.26
CA MET A 28 -32.29 20.47 26.75
C MET A 28 -32.70 19.31 25.82
N LEU A 29 -33.96 19.23 25.38
CA LEU A 29 -34.43 18.21 24.44
C LEU A 29 -33.74 18.32 23.07
N ALA A 30 -33.55 19.54 22.58
CA ALA A 30 -32.79 19.78 21.36
C ALA A 30 -31.34 19.29 21.50
N SER A 31 -30.69 19.63 22.62
CA SER A 31 -29.32 19.19 22.93
C SER A 31 -29.22 17.67 23.05
N GLN A 32 -30.21 17.02 23.68
CA GLN A 32 -30.25 15.57 23.84
C GLN A 32 -30.42 14.85 22.49
N LYS A 33 -31.28 15.38 21.59
CA LYS A 33 -31.42 14.84 20.22
C LYS A 33 -30.12 14.95 19.44
N ILE A 34 -29.40 16.06 19.55
CA ILE A 34 -28.09 16.25 18.92
C ILE A 34 -27.07 15.25 19.49
N ALA A 35 -27.04 15.08 20.81
CA ALA A 35 -26.13 14.14 21.49
C ALA A 35 -26.36 12.69 21.04
N ILE A 36 -27.63 12.23 20.99
CA ILE A 36 -27.98 10.88 20.53
C ILE A 36 -27.55 10.69 19.08
N ARG A 37 -27.85 11.65 18.19
CA ARG A 37 -27.46 11.57 16.77
C ARG A 37 -25.95 11.51 16.62
N ARG A 38 -25.20 12.33 17.36
CA ARG A 38 -23.73 12.31 17.36
C ARG A 38 -23.19 10.97 17.85
N SER A 39 -23.77 10.42 18.93
CA SER A 39 -23.37 9.12 19.46
C SER A 39 -23.60 7.98 18.46
N GLY A 40 -24.76 7.98 17.77
CA GLY A 40 -25.03 7.00 16.71
C GLY A 40 -24.01 7.08 15.58
N LEU A 41 -23.71 8.29 15.08
CA LEU A 41 -22.69 8.48 14.04
C LEU A 41 -21.28 8.04 14.47
N LEU A 42 -20.93 8.21 15.74
CA LEU A 42 -19.65 7.72 16.26
C LEU A 42 -19.64 6.19 16.36
N PHE A 43 -20.75 5.58 16.78
CA PHE A 43 -20.87 4.13 16.84
C PHE A 43 -20.72 3.50 15.44
N ASP A 44 -21.49 3.98 14.46
CA ASP A 44 -21.46 3.46 13.09
C ASP A 44 -20.06 3.58 12.47
N GLN A 45 -19.37 4.71 12.72
CA GLN A 45 -17.99 4.90 12.24
C GLN A 45 -16.99 3.93 12.88
N ASN A 46 -17.11 3.67 14.18
CA ASN A 46 -16.25 2.71 14.85
C ASN A 46 -16.50 1.28 14.33
N GLN A 47 -17.75 0.95 14.00
CA GLN A 47 -18.09 -0.35 13.45
C GLN A 47 -17.46 -0.57 12.06
N LEU A 48 -17.53 0.43 11.17
CA LEU A 48 -16.85 0.35 9.86
C LEU A 48 -15.32 0.23 9.99
N LEU A 49 -14.70 0.82 11.02
CA LEU A 49 -13.27 0.63 11.27
C LEU A 49 -12.95 -0.80 11.75
N GLN A 50 -13.80 -1.38 12.60
CA GLN A 50 -13.67 -2.79 13.00
C GLN A 50 -13.82 -3.73 11.79
N ASP A 51 -14.70 -3.40 10.85
CA ASP A 51 -14.88 -4.14 9.61
C ASP A 51 -13.62 -4.06 8.71
N ILE A 52 -12.97 -2.89 8.65
CA ILE A 52 -11.66 -2.74 7.98
C ILE A 52 -10.61 -3.65 8.65
N ASP A 53 -10.53 -3.65 9.99
CA ASP A 53 -9.58 -4.50 10.72
C ASP A 53 -9.83 -5.99 10.47
N ALA A 54 -11.11 -6.40 10.42
CA ALA A 54 -11.49 -7.77 10.05
C ALA A 54 -11.05 -8.11 8.62
N GLY A 55 -11.25 -7.19 7.67
CA GLY A 55 -10.80 -7.35 6.29
C GLY A 55 -9.28 -7.48 6.18
N GLN A 56 -8.53 -6.71 6.98
CA GLN A 56 -7.07 -6.77 7.05
C GLN A 56 -6.60 -8.14 7.57
N GLN A 57 -7.22 -8.65 8.63
CA GLN A 57 -6.87 -9.98 9.16
C GLN A 57 -7.19 -11.10 8.17
N LEU A 58 -8.27 -10.95 7.40
CA LEU A 58 -8.60 -11.90 6.34
C LEU A 58 -7.55 -11.88 5.22
N ALA A 59 -7.13 -10.71 4.77
CA ALA A 59 -6.06 -10.55 3.78
C ALA A 59 -4.74 -11.20 4.24
N VAL A 60 -4.31 -10.92 5.49
CA VAL A 60 -3.11 -11.52 6.10
C VAL A 60 -3.24 -13.04 6.20
N THR A 61 -4.41 -13.54 6.59
CA THR A 61 -4.67 -14.98 6.71
C THR A 61 -4.65 -15.68 5.35
N MET A 62 -5.19 -15.04 4.32
CA MET A 62 -5.18 -15.54 2.95
C MET A 62 -3.76 -15.67 2.40
N ILE A 63 -2.95 -14.62 2.52
CA ILE A 63 -1.53 -14.64 2.10
C ILE A 63 -0.75 -15.71 2.88
N ARG A 64 -1.03 -15.87 4.18
CA ARG A 64 -0.39 -16.91 5.01
C ARG A 64 -0.80 -18.32 4.60
N ALA A 65 -2.08 -18.54 4.32
CA ALA A 65 -2.60 -19.82 3.88
C ALA A 65 -2.01 -20.21 2.51
N ASP A 66 -1.94 -19.26 1.59
CA ASP A 66 -1.35 -19.45 0.26
C ASP A 66 0.15 -19.79 0.34
N SER A 67 0.91 -19.07 1.18
CA SER A 67 2.32 -19.37 1.43
C SER A 67 2.58 -20.78 1.99
N ASN A 68 1.57 -21.43 2.58
CA ASN A 68 1.66 -22.81 3.03
C ASN A 68 1.31 -23.82 1.92
N LEU A 69 0.56 -23.40 0.90
CA LEU A 69 0.16 -24.24 -0.24
C LEU A 69 1.27 -24.37 -1.28
N ASN A 70 1.95 -23.28 -1.61
CA ASN A 70 3.05 -23.27 -2.59
C ASN A 70 4.19 -22.31 -2.15
N ASP A 71 5.25 -22.25 -2.94
CA ASP A 71 6.41 -21.39 -2.70
C ASP A 71 6.50 -20.20 -3.65
N THR A 72 5.57 -20.09 -4.60
CA THR A 72 5.62 -19.16 -5.74
C THR A 72 4.33 -18.39 -5.84
N ASP A 73 4.41 -17.08 -6.02
CA ASP A 73 3.21 -16.25 -6.09
C ASP A 73 2.87 -15.95 -7.53
N SER A 74 1.64 -16.22 -7.94
CA SER A 74 1.18 -16.09 -9.31
C SER A 74 -0.25 -15.56 -9.41
N ALA A 75 -0.66 -15.15 -10.61
CA ALA A 75 -2.03 -14.74 -10.87
C ALA A 75 -3.07 -15.88 -10.71
N GLN A 76 -2.63 -17.13 -10.53
CA GLN A 76 -3.50 -18.30 -10.34
C GLN A 76 -3.79 -18.58 -8.86
N ASP A 77 -3.09 -17.92 -7.96
CA ASP A 77 -3.23 -18.15 -6.53
C ASP A 77 -4.55 -17.62 -5.98
N ILE A 78 -4.95 -18.14 -4.82
CA ILE A 78 -6.24 -17.83 -4.20
C ILE A 78 -6.39 -16.32 -3.94
N TRP A 79 -5.29 -15.67 -3.55
CA TRP A 79 -5.28 -14.23 -3.27
C TRP A 79 -5.46 -13.36 -4.53
N ALA A 80 -5.11 -13.87 -5.72
CA ALA A 80 -5.18 -13.13 -6.98
C ALA A 80 -6.58 -13.22 -7.63
N GLN A 81 -7.43 -14.12 -7.15
CA GLN A 81 -8.78 -14.32 -7.68
C GLN A 81 -9.79 -13.35 -7.02
N PRO A 82 -10.86 -12.92 -7.73
CA PRO A 82 -11.89 -12.09 -7.14
C PRO A 82 -12.54 -12.75 -5.92
N ILE A 83 -12.48 -12.07 -4.77
CA ILE A 83 -13.06 -12.54 -3.51
C ILE A 83 -14.47 -11.95 -3.39
N PRO A 84 -15.53 -12.77 -3.22
CA PRO A 84 -16.87 -12.24 -3.02
C PRO A 84 -16.94 -11.44 -1.70
N PRO A 85 -17.70 -10.32 -1.66
CA PRO A 85 -17.87 -9.56 -0.44
C PRO A 85 -18.47 -10.42 0.68
N TYR A 86 -17.90 -10.29 1.87
CA TYR A 86 -18.40 -10.96 3.07
C TYR A 86 -19.41 -10.08 3.80
N THR A 87 -20.61 -10.60 4.08
CA THR A 87 -21.69 -9.85 4.74
C THR A 87 -21.73 -10.13 6.24
N LEU A 88 -21.70 -9.06 7.03
CA LEU A 88 -21.79 -9.04 8.49
C LEU A 88 -23.05 -8.29 8.91
N ALA A 89 -24.17 -9.01 9.08
CA ALA A 89 -25.47 -8.41 9.37
C ALA A 89 -25.86 -7.33 8.34
N SER A 90 -25.84 -6.05 8.70
CA SER A 90 -26.10 -4.92 7.80
C SER A 90 -24.88 -4.45 7.01
N HIS A 91 -23.68 -4.96 7.29
CA HIS A 91 -22.44 -4.51 6.67
C HIS A 91 -21.92 -5.50 5.63
N SER A 92 -21.11 -5.02 4.70
CA SER A 92 -20.35 -5.85 3.77
C SER A 92 -18.92 -5.38 3.65
N VAL A 93 -17.98 -6.34 3.67
CA VAL A 93 -16.54 -6.11 3.52
C VAL A 93 -16.06 -6.77 2.23
N SER A 94 -15.44 -5.98 1.35
CA SER A 94 -14.78 -6.45 0.13
C SER A 94 -13.26 -6.26 0.27
N ILE A 95 -12.49 -7.20 -0.25
CA ILE A 95 -11.03 -7.17 -0.23
C ILE A 95 -10.53 -7.43 -1.64
N GLU A 96 -9.64 -6.56 -2.11
CA GLU A 96 -8.91 -6.72 -3.36
C GLU A 96 -7.43 -6.78 -3.02
N LEU A 97 -6.76 -7.86 -3.39
CA LEU A 97 -5.34 -8.06 -3.17
C LEU A 97 -4.57 -7.87 -4.47
N ARG A 98 -3.42 -7.24 -4.36
CA ARG A 98 -2.53 -6.97 -5.50
C ARG A 98 -1.09 -7.20 -5.08
N ASP A 99 -0.35 -7.86 -5.95
CA ASP A 99 1.09 -8.04 -5.76
C ASP A 99 1.84 -6.73 -6.05
N GLU A 100 2.57 -6.23 -5.06
CA GLU A 100 3.45 -5.07 -5.22
C GLU A 100 4.81 -5.50 -5.80
N SER A 101 5.19 -6.77 -5.61
CA SER A 101 6.43 -7.36 -6.17
C SER A 101 6.36 -7.54 -7.68
N GLY A 102 5.17 -7.57 -8.28
CA GLY A 102 4.98 -7.53 -9.75
C GLY A 102 5.32 -6.18 -10.39
N ARG A 103 5.73 -5.19 -9.60
CA ARG A 103 6.09 -3.85 -10.07
C ARG A 103 7.51 -3.49 -9.66
N PHE A 104 8.07 -2.51 -10.34
CA PHE A 104 9.37 -1.97 -9.99
C PHE A 104 9.24 -1.11 -8.73
N ASN A 105 9.88 -1.52 -7.63
CA ASN A 105 9.95 -0.71 -6.44
C ASN A 105 10.96 0.43 -6.64
N ILE A 106 10.50 1.68 -6.63
CA ILE A 106 11.37 2.85 -6.83
C ILE A 106 12.43 2.99 -5.73
N ASN A 107 12.16 2.49 -4.53
CA ASN A 107 13.11 2.46 -3.42
C ASN A 107 14.17 1.35 -3.57
N ASN A 108 14.19 0.60 -4.68
CA ASN A 108 15.31 -0.29 -5.00
C ASN A 108 16.47 0.46 -5.69
N LEU A 109 16.27 1.72 -6.11
CA LEU A 109 17.31 2.53 -6.75
C LEU A 109 18.41 2.91 -5.78
N TYR A 110 18.07 3.16 -4.51
CA TYR A 110 19.01 3.51 -3.46
C TYR A 110 18.74 2.69 -2.19
N GLN A 111 19.76 1.98 -1.71
CA GLN A 111 19.65 1.19 -0.47
C GLN A 111 20.94 1.20 0.32
N ASP A 112 20.81 1.27 1.65
CA ASP A 112 21.91 1.19 2.60
C ASP A 112 23.09 2.12 2.25
N GLY A 113 22.79 3.31 1.74
CA GLY A 113 23.79 4.31 1.36
C GLY A 113 24.40 4.13 -0.03
N THR A 114 23.92 3.20 -0.84
CA THR A 114 24.49 2.87 -2.16
C THR A 114 23.43 2.84 -3.26
N ALA A 115 23.73 3.50 -4.38
CA ALA A 115 22.91 3.43 -5.58
C ALA A 115 23.05 2.07 -6.28
N ASN A 116 21.92 1.48 -6.68
CA ASN A 116 21.86 0.25 -7.46
C ASN A 116 21.85 0.57 -8.95
N THR A 117 23.03 0.53 -9.57
CA THR A 117 23.22 0.84 -11.00
C THR A 117 22.47 -0.11 -11.93
N THR A 118 22.25 -1.36 -11.52
CA THR A 118 21.48 -2.33 -12.31
C THR A 118 19.99 -1.97 -12.28
N ALA A 119 19.47 -1.61 -11.11
CA ALA A 119 18.10 -1.14 -10.96
C ALA A 119 17.85 0.16 -11.71
N LEU A 120 18.81 1.10 -11.64
CA LEU A 120 18.76 2.36 -12.40
C LEU A 120 18.67 2.10 -13.91
N ALA A 121 19.52 1.21 -14.45
CA ALA A 121 19.51 0.88 -15.87
C ALA A 121 18.20 0.20 -16.31
N VAL A 122 17.64 -0.69 -15.48
CA VAL A 122 16.31 -1.29 -15.74
C VAL A 122 15.23 -0.21 -15.78
N PHE A 123 15.26 0.73 -14.82
CA PHE A 123 14.25 1.77 -14.74
C PHE A 123 14.34 2.78 -15.89
N GLN A 124 15.54 3.19 -16.30
CA GLN A 124 15.75 4.02 -17.49
C GLN A 124 15.23 3.35 -18.77
N ARG A 125 15.42 2.03 -18.91
CA ARG A 125 14.85 1.27 -20.03
C ARG A 125 13.31 1.23 -19.97
N LEU A 126 12.74 1.07 -18.78
CA LEU A 126 11.28 1.13 -18.60
C LEU A 126 10.72 2.49 -19.03
N LEU A 127 11.35 3.59 -18.61
CA LEU A 127 10.97 4.95 -19.01
C LEU A 127 11.03 5.11 -20.53
N THR A 128 12.13 4.67 -21.16
CA THR A 128 12.30 4.74 -22.62
C THR A 128 11.21 3.96 -23.35
N GLN A 129 10.84 2.77 -22.88
CA GLN A 129 9.77 1.97 -23.47
C GLN A 129 8.39 2.61 -23.36
N LEU A 130 8.18 3.43 -22.32
CA LEU A 130 6.96 4.19 -22.10
C LEU A 130 6.97 5.56 -22.82
N ASN A 131 8.00 5.85 -23.62
CA ASN A 131 8.25 7.15 -24.26
C ASN A 131 8.38 8.30 -23.24
N LEU A 132 8.99 8.02 -22.10
CA LEU A 132 9.31 8.99 -21.05
C LEU A 132 10.82 9.26 -21.01
N GLU A 133 11.19 10.42 -20.47
CA GLU A 133 12.58 10.85 -20.36
C GLU A 133 13.36 9.98 -19.35
N PRO A 134 14.49 9.35 -19.74
CA PRO A 134 15.29 8.52 -18.84
C PRO A 134 15.84 9.27 -17.62
N ASP A 135 16.03 10.59 -17.73
CA ASP A 135 16.58 11.45 -16.68
C ASP A 135 15.64 11.54 -15.46
N ILE A 136 14.37 11.18 -15.60
CA ILE A 136 13.46 11.00 -14.46
C ILE A 136 14.00 9.96 -13.48
N ALA A 137 14.67 8.91 -13.95
CA ALA A 137 15.27 7.91 -13.07
C ALA A 137 16.42 8.49 -12.23
N ILE A 138 17.17 9.44 -12.79
CA ILE A 138 18.24 10.16 -12.09
C ILE A 138 17.60 11.07 -11.03
N ALA A 139 16.61 11.86 -11.40
CA ALA A 139 15.90 12.74 -10.47
C ALA A 139 15.25 11.98 -9.28
N ILE A 140 14.77 10.75 -9.52
CA ILE A 140 14.23 9.89 -8.44
C ILE A 140 15.35 9.33 -7.55
N LEU A 141 16.55 9.08 -8.09
CA LEU A 141 17.71 8.63 -7.32
C LEU A 141 18.22 9.77 -6.42
N ASP A 142 18.47 10.94 -6.99
CA ASP A 142 18.86 12.19 -6.31
C ASP A 142 17.87 12.56 -5.18
N TRP A 143 16.57 12.26 -5.35
CA TRP A 143 15.58 12.48 -4.27
C TRP A 143 15.80 11.57 -3.05
N GLN A 144 16.36 10.37 -3.26
CA GLN A 144 16.50 9.33 -2.24
C GLN A 144 17.86 9.35 -1.55
N ASP A 145 18.92 9.67 -2.27
CA ASP A 145 20.27 9.66 -1.72
C ASP A 145 20.53 10.90 -0.85
N ALA A 146 21.68 10.86 -0.16
CA ALA A 146 22.01 11.82 0.88
C ALA A 146 23.16 12.76 0.49
N ASP A 147 23.73 12.57 -0.70
CA ASP A 147 24.70 13.51 -1.21
C ASP A 147 23.97 14.75 -1.77
N GLY A 148 24.71 15.70 -2.32
CA GLY A 148 24.14 16.92 -2.87
C GLY A 148 24.58 17.12 -4.31
N GLU A 149 25.08 16.06 -4.95
CA GLU A 149 25.63 16.09 -6.30
C GLU A 149 24.74 15.26 -7.22
N VAL A 150 24.19 15.89 -8.26
CA VAL A 150 23.38 15.20 -9.27
C VAL A 150 24.16 13.99 -9.79
N TYR A 151 23.54 12.82 -9.73
CA TYR A 151 24.19 11.59 -10.16
C TYR A 151 24.67 11.70 -11.62
N GLN A 152 25.92 11.31 -11.87
CA GLN A 152 26.69 11.46 -13.13
C GLN A 152 27.11 12.88 -13.55
N ASP A 153 26.33 13.93 -13.27
CA ASP A 153 26.66 15.31 -13.69
C ASP A 153 27.55 16.04 -12.67
N GLY A 154 27.47 15.67 -11.39
CA GLY A 154 28.29 16.24 -10.30
C GLY A 154 27.95 17.69 -9.97
N GLY A 155 26.83 18.22 -10.47
CA GLY A 155 26.33 19.56 -10.17
C GLY A 155 25.54 19.59 -8.85
N ASP A 156 25.44 20.76 -8.20
CA ASP A 156 24.69 20.91 -6.95
C ASP A 156 23.18 20.76 -7.19
N GLU A 157 22.59 19.71 -6.62
CA GLU A 157 21.18 19.37 -6.78
C GLU A 157 20.25 20.49 -6.31
N SER A 158 20.57 21.13 -5.18
CA SER A 158 19.74 22.19 -4.60
C SER A 158 19.50 23.33 -5.59
N THR A 159 20.51 23.65 -6.41
CA THR A 159 20.43 24.68 -7.44
C THR A 159 19.53 24.29 -8.60
N VAL A 160 19.50 23.00 -8.95
CA VAL A 160 18.68 22.45 -10.04
C VAL A 160 17.21 22.40 -9.63
N TYR A 161 16.91 21.98 -8.39
CA TYR A 161 15.55 21.86 -7.90
C TYR A 161 14.92 23.23 -7.53
N ALA A 162 15.70 24.18 -7.02
CA ALA A 162 15.23 25.54 -6.70
C ALA A 162 14.76 26.33 -7.94
N GLN A 163 15.27 26.01 -9.13
CA GLN A 163 14.86 26.66 -10.38
C GLN A 163 13.51 26.15 -10.92
N GLN A 164 13.06 24.98 -10.48
CA GLN A 164 11.88 24.28 -11.00
C GLN A 164 10.64 24.46 -10.10
N SER A 165 10.81 24.73 -8.80
CA SER A 165 9.70 24.80 -7.86
C SER A 165 9.03 26.20 -7.85
N ASN A 166 7.85 26.28 -8.47
CA ASN A 166 6.88 27.38 -8.19
C ASN A 166 6.12 27.16 -6.86
N ALA A 167 6.47 26.13 -6.09
CA ALA A 167 5.80 25.75 -4.86
C ALA A 167 6.82 25.40 -3.77
N VAL A 168 6.82 26.21 -2.71
CA VAL A 168 7.22 25.96 -1.30
C VAL A 168 7.86 24.58 -1.03
N ALA A 169 9.04 24.33 -1.56
CA ALA A 169 9.96 23.32 -1.07
C ALA A 169 11.18 24.10 -0.58
N THR A 170 11.46 23.97 0.72
CA THR A 170 12.72 24.39 1.31
C THR A 170 13.88 23.85 0.47
N ASP A 171 14.97 24.61 0.34
CA ASP A 171 16.16 24.38 -0.50
C ASP A 171 16.91 23.03 -0.33
N ALA A 172 16.32 22.04 0.33
CA ALA A 172 16.91 20.72 0.56
C ALA A 172 16.00 19.62 0.03
N LEU A 173 16.56 18.73 -0.79
CA LEU A 173 15.93 17.47 -1.14
C LEU A 173 15.63 16.66 0.12
N PRO A 174 14.57 15.82 0.13
CA PRO A 174 14.18 15.14 1.35
C PRO A 174 15.13 14.04 1.82
N ASN A 175 15.99 13.53 0.92
CA ASN A 175 17.02 12.51 1.16
C ASN A 175 16.47 11.31 1.94
N GLN A 176 15.29 10.84 1.50
CA GLN A 176 14.53 9.78 2.16
C GLN A 176 13.80 8.90 1.14
N PRO A 177 13.56 7.61 1.47
CA PRO A 177 12.76 6.72 0.63
C PRO A 177 11.33 7.25 0.41
N PHE A 178 10.74 6.90 -0.72
CA PHE A 178 9.35 7.22 -1.03
C PHE A 178 8.40 6.38 -0.17
N VAL A 179 7.37 7.04 0.35
CA VAL A 179 6.27 6.42 1.13
C VAL A 179 5.06 6.16 0.24
N SER A 180 4.90 6.92 -0.85
CA SER A 180 3.83 6.74 -1.84
C SER A 180 4.34 7.11 -3.23
N ILE A 181 3.82 6.41 -4.25
CA ILE A 181 4.07 6.73 -5.66
C ILE A 181 3.61 8.16 -5.99
N ASP A 182 2.58 8.68 -5.31
CA ASP A 182 2.05 10.02 -5.57
C ASP A 182 3.05 11.15 -5.27
N GLN A 183 4.05 10.89 -4.41
CA GLN A 183 5.14 11.84 -4.13
C GLN A 183 6.02 12.08 -5.35
N LEU A 184 5.97 11.21 -6.37
CA LEU A 184 6.68 11.44 -7.63
C LEU A 184 6.25 12.75 -8.31
N LEU A 185 5.06 13.31 -8.03
CA LEU A 185 4.66 14.64 -8.53
C LEU A 185 5.56 15.79 -8.05
N GLU A 186 6.32 15.57 -6.98
CA GLU A 186 7.28 16.54 -6.44
C GLU A 186 8.67 16.40 -7.11
N VAL A 187 8.88 15.32 -7.87
CA VAL A 187 10.13 15.03 -8.57
C VAL A 187 10.17 15.76 -9.92
N LYS A 188 11.35 16.28 -10.26
CA LYS A 188 11.59 16.96 -11.54
C LYS A 188 11.28 16.03 -12.72
N GLY A 189 10.56 16.55 -13.71
CA GLY A 189 10.19 15.82 -14.94
C GLY A 189 8.94 14.95 -14.82
N VAL A 190 8.34 14.83 -13.63
CA VAL A 190 7.12 14.04 -13.43
C VAL A 190 5.88 14.96 -13.39
N SER A 191 5.11 14.94 -14.48
CA SER A 191 3.78 15.54 -14.51
C SER A 191 2.70 14.55 -14.04
N ALA A 192 1.46 15.02 -13.88
CA ALA A 192 0.32 14.16 -13.58
C ALA A 192 0.07 13.10 -14.68
N GLU A 193 0.33 13.45 -15.93
CA GLU A 193 0.26 12.55 -17.08
C GLU A 193 1.36 11.49 -17.02
N THR A 194 2.61 11.91 -16.75
CA THR A 194 3.74 10.99 -16.56
C THR A 194 3.46 10.01 -15.42
N LEU A 195 2.97 10.50 -14.28
CA LEU A 195 2.63 9.67 -13.14
C LEU A 195 1.53 8.65 -13.47
N ALA A 196 0.50 9.07 -14.23
CA ALA A 196 -0.57 8.17 -14.66
C ALA A 196 -0.06 7.02 -15.52
N VAL A 197 0.92 7.27 -16.40
CA VAL A 197 1.59 6.25 -17.21
C VAL A 197 2.45 5.31 -16.38
N LEU A 198 3.12 5.83 -15.34
CA LEU A 198 4.02 5.06 -14.47
C LEU A 198 3.31 4.20 -13.42
N ARG A 199 2.14 4.65 -12.94
CA ARG A 199 1.40 4.04 -11.82
C ARG A 199 1.17 2.51 -11.95
N PRO A 200 0.90 1.93 -13.14
CA PRO A 200 0.74 0.47 -13.29
C PRO A 200 2.05 -0.33 -13.12
N TYR A 201 3.21 0.32 -13.26
CA TYR A 201 4.52 -0.34 -13.32
C TYR A 201 5.38 -0.13 -12.09
N LEU A 202 5.04 0.86 -11.26
CA LEU A 202 5.83 1.26 -10.10
C LEU A 202 5.15 0.95 -8.77
N THR A 203 5.95 0.74 -7.73
CA THR A 203 5.54 0.71 -6.33
C THR A 203 6.53 1.46 -5.45
N ALA A 204 6.10 1.82 -4.24
CA ALA A 204 6.91 2.47 -3.21
C ALA A 204 6.79 1.67 -1.91
N VAL A 205 7.66 0.66 -1.75
CA VAL A 205 7.74 -0.20 -0.56
C VAL A 205 9.02 0.18 0.22
N PRO A 206 8.99 0.30 1.56
CA PRO A 206 10.09 0.88 2.34
C PRO A 206 11.31 -0.06 2.53
N TYR A 207 11.38 -1.17 1.79
CA TYR A 207 12.47 -2.14 1.83
C TYR A 207 12.68 -2.72 0.43
N TYR A 208 13.78 -3.47 0.23
CA TYR A 208 14.06 -4.11 -1.04
C TYR A 208 12.99 -5.12 -1.42
N VAL A 209 12.46 -5.01 -2.64
CA VAL A 209 11.51 -5.97 -3.18
C VAL A 209 11.98 -6.41 -4.56
N PRO A 210 12.42 -7.67 -4.73
CA PRO A 210 12.70 -8.20 -6.06
C PRO A 210 11.42 -8.29 -6.89
N ILE A 211 11.57 -8.18 -8.21
CA ILE A 211 10.46 -8.25 -9.16
C ILE A 211 10.00 -9.70 -9.28
N ASN A 212 8.73 -9.95 -8.94
CA ASN A 212 8.09 -11.24 -9.14
C ASN A 212 7.78 -11.45 -10.63
N ILE A 213 8.51 -12.37 -11.27
CA ILE A 213 8.36 -12.70 -12.69
C ILE A 213 7.02 -13.36 -12.99
N ASN A 214 6.31 -13.92 -12.02
CA ASN A 214 5.01 -14.56 -12.25
C ASN A 214 3.85 -13.55 -12.38
N THR A 215 4.02 -12.33 -11.89
CA THR A 215 2.98 -11.28 -11.87
C THR A 215 3.40 -10.01 -12.64
N ALA A 216 4.70 -9.82 -12.90
CA ALA A 216 5.20 -8.60 -13.55
C ALA A 216 4.63 -8.33 -14.94
N SER A 217 4.33 -7.08 -15.27
CA SER A 217 3.81 -6.74 -16.60
C SER A 217 4.81 -7.06 -17.73
N PRO A 218 4.35 -7.35 -18.97
CA PRO A 218 5.26 -7.60 -20.09
C PRO A 218 6.17 -6.41 -20.42
N VAL A 219 5.73 -5.18 -20.14
CA VAL A 219 6.54 -3.96 -20.32
C VAL A 219 7.69 -3.92 -19.31
N LEU A 220 7.41 -4.21 -18.03
CA LEU A 220 8.45 -4.28 -17.00
C LEU A 220 9.45 -5.41 -17.29
N LEU A 221 8.96 -6.58 -17.71
CA LEU A 221 9.83 -7.69 -18.09
C LEU A 221 10.73 -7.33 -19.28
N ALA A 222 10.21 -6.59 -20.26
CA ALA A 222 10.99 -6.14 -21.40
C ALA A 222 12.09 -5.16 -20.97
N ALA A 223 11.89 -4.37 -19.91
CA ALA A 223 12.92 -3.47 -19.38
C ALA A 223 14.10 -4.21 -18.72
N LEU A 224 13.99 -5.51 -18.44
CA LEU A 224 15.09 -6.32 -17.91
C LEU A 224 16.18 -6.58 -18.96
N ILE A 225 15.82 -6.60 -20.25
CA ILE A 225 16.71 -6.93 -21.36
C ILE A 225 16.88 -5.72 -22.27
N GLU A 226 18.11 -5.35 -22.59
CA GLU A 226 18.38 -4.31 -23.57
C GLU A 226 17.88 -4.72 -24.97
N GLY A 227 17.10 -3.85 -25.61
CA GLY A 227 16.55 -4.09 -26.94
C GLY A 227 15.34 -5.04 -27.00
N ALA A 228 14.87 -5.57 -25.87
CA ALA A 228 13.63 -6.33 -25.82
C ALA A 228 12.39 -5.42 -25.88
N ASN A 229 11.28 -5.97 -26.38
CA ASN A 229 9.99 -5.28 -26.41
C ASN A 229 8.91 -6.09 -25.68
N SER A 230 7.80 -5.41 -25.34
CA SER A 230 6.69 -6.01 -24.62
C SER A 230 5.99 -7.15 -25.38
N GLN A 231 6.03 -7.16 -26.71
CA GLN A 231 5.42 -8.22 -27.53
C GLN A 231 6.19 -9.54 -27.40
N GLN A 232 7.52 -9.49 -27.35
CA GLN A 232 8.34 -10.67 -27.09
C GLN A 232 8.01 -11.28 -25.73
N MET A 233 7.80 -10.42 -24.72
CA MET A 233 7.45 -10.83 -23.36
C MET A 233 6.03 -11.36 -23.21
N GLN A 234 5.13 -11.13 -24.18
CA GLN A 234 3.77 -11.66 -24.13
C GLN A 234 3.77 -13.20 -24.09
N SER A 235 4.67 -13.85 -24.82
CA SER A 235 4.81 -15.31 -24.81
C SER A 235 5.14 -15.87 -23.41
N LEU A 236 5.93 -15.14 -22.62
CA LEU A 236 6.24 -15.48 -21.23
C LEU A 236 5.03 -15.29 -20.33
N VAL A 237 4.26 -14.21 -20.53
CA VAL A 237 3.02 -13.96 -19.79
C VAL A 237 1.99 -15.06 -20.06
N ASP A 238 1.85 -15.50 -21.31
CA ASP A 238 0.92 -16.56 -21.69
C ASP A 238 1.35 -17.92 -21.11
N MET A 239 2.67 -18.19 -21.09
CA MET A 239 3.24 -19.41 -20.50
C MET A 239 2.99 -19.48 -18.98
N ARG A 240 3.33 -18.41 -18.25
CA ARG A 240 3.15 -18.38 -16.78
C ARG A 240 1.67 -18.34 -16.36
N ALA A 241 0.78 -17.87 -17.24
CA ALA A 241 -0.67 -17.92 -17.03
C ALA A 241 -1.22 -19.36 -17.06
N GLN A 242 -0.52 -20.31 -17.70
CA GLN A 242 -0.86 -21.73 -17.65
C GLN A 242 -0.19 -22.43 -16.46
N GLN A 243 1.09 -22.15 -16.22
CA GLN A 243 1.84 -22.73 -15.12
C GLN A 243 2.87 -21.74 -14.58
N ALA A 244 2.78 -21.42 -13.28
CA ALA A 244 3.72 -20.53 -12.63
C ALA A 244 5.17 -21.06 -12.72
N LEU A 245 6.11 -20.12 -12.87
CA LEU A 245 7.54 -20.42 -12.88
C LEU A 245 8.01 -20.67 -11.45
N THR A 246 8.74 -21.76 -11.25
CA THR A 246 9.14 -22.23 -9.91
C THR A 246 10.53 -21.79 -9.50
N SER A 247 11.39 -21.38 -10.44
CA SER A 247 12.73 -20.87 -10.13
C SER A 247 13.25 -19.90 -11.18
N ILE A 248 14.15 -19.02 -10.76
CA ILE A 248 14.84 -18.07 -11.65
C ILE A 248 15.71 -18.80 -12.68
N ASP A 249 16.26 -19.96 -12.36
CA ASP A 249 17.05 -20.76 -13.31
C ASP A 249 16.23 -21.20 -14.52
N THR A 250 14.94 -21.52 -14.33
CA THR A 250 14.05 -21.87 -15.45
C THR A 250 13.80 -20.68 -16.37
N VAL A 251 13.80 -19.46 -15.83
CA VAL A 251 13.64 -18.22 -16.61
C VAL A 251 14.82 -18.05 -17.56
N TRP A 252 16.05 -18.25 -17.07
CA TRP A 252 17.27 -18.10 -17.88
C TRP A 252 17.41 -19.12 -19.01
N GLN A 253 16.70 -20.25 -18.93
CA GLN A 253 16.67 -21.27 -19.97
C GLN A 253 15.72 -20.91 -21.12
N LEU A 254 14.85 -19.90 -20.95
CA LEU A 254 13.92 -19.51 -22.00
C LEU A 254 14.66 -18.80 -23.14
N PRO A 255 14.29 -19.05 -24.42
CA PRO A 255 14.96 -18.46 -25.58
C PRO A 255 15.03 -16.93 -25.57
N ILE A 256 14.03 -16.27 -24.97
CA ILE A 256 13.94 -14.82 -24.88
C ILE A 256 15.05 -14.20 -24.02
N PHE A 257 15.59 -14.93 -23.04
CA PHE A 257 16.74 -14.52 -22.22
C PHE A 257 18.07 -15.09 -22.73
N GLY A 258 18.06 -15.71 -23.92
CA GLY A 258 19.25 -16.30 -24.54
C GLY A 258 20.29 -15.28 -25.01
N SER A 259 19.90 -14.01 -25.18
CA SER A 259 20.82 -12.92 -25.56
C SER A 259 21.64 -12.38 -24.39
N LEU A 260 21.27 -12.68 -23.14
CA LEU A 260 21.97 -12.21 -21.95
C LEU A 260 23.22 -13.06 -21.68
N ASN A 261 24.34 -12.40 -21.40
CA ASN A 261 25.57 -13.06 -20.95
C ASN A 261 25.50 -13.41 -19.44
N ASP A 262 26.47 -14.19 -18.97
CA ASP A 262 26.50 -14.65 -17.57
C ASP A 262 26.65 -13.49 -16.57
N GLU A 263 27.36 -12.41 -16.93
CA GLU A 263 27.52 -11.23 -16.08
C GLU A 263 26.20 -10.48 -15.89
N GLN A 264 25.45 -10.27 -16.98
CA GLN A 264 24.12 -9.65 -16.96
C GLN A 264 23.13 -10.49 -16.16
N ARG A 265 23.14 -11.83 -16.33
CA ARG A 265 22.29 -12.74 -15.54
C ARG A 265 22.63 -12.68 -14.06
N LYS A 266 23.92 -12.64 -13.71
CA LYS A 266 24.37 -12.50 -12.32
C LYS A 266 23.95 -11.17 -11.70
N ALA A 267 24.00 -10.08 -12.46
CA ALA A 267 23.56 -8.76 -12.02
C ALA A 267 22.03 -8.67 -11.83
N LEU A 268 21.25 -9.33 -12.69
CA LEU A 268 19.78 -9.31 -12.63
C LEU A 268 19.19 -10.30 -11.62
N THR A 269 19.85 -11.43 -11.36
CA THR A 269 19.38 -12.46 -10.40
C THR A 269 18.89 -11.88 -9.06
N PRO A 270 19.61 -10.97 -8.35
CA PRO A 270 19.13 -10.42 -7.07
C PRO A 270 17.89 -9.54 -7.22
N MET A 271 17.57 -9.06 -8.42
CA MET A 271 16.39 -8.24 -8.70
C MET A 271 15.15 -9.06 -9.04
N LEU A 272 15.27 -10.38 -9.14
CA LEU A 272 14.20 -11.24 -9.63
C LEU A 272 13.79 -12.28 -8.61
N ALA A 273 12.50 -12.52 -8.51
CA ALA A 273 11.90 -13.54 -7.67
C ALA A 273 10.77 -14.26 -8.41
N VAL A 274 10.41 -15.44 -7.89
CA VAL A 274 9.20 -16.18 -8.29
C VAL A 274 8.11 -16.12 -7.22
N ASP A 275 8.44 -15.54 -6.07
CA ASP A 275 7.56 -15.27 -4.95
C ASP A 275 7.48 -13.76 -4.70
N SER A 276 6.42 -13.37 -4.00
CA SER A 276 6.11 -11.98 -3.69
C SER A 276 6.46 -11.68 -2.24
N GLN A 277 7.17 -10.57 -2.02
CA GLN A 277 7.54 -10.10 -0.69
C GLN A 277 6.65 -8.98 -0.18
N ALA A 278 5.89 -8.34 -1.06
CA ALA A 278 4.98 -7.25 -0.74
C ALA A 278 3.64 -7.38 -1.46
N PHE A 279 2.56 -7.18 -0.71
CA PHE A 279 1.19 -7.15 -1.21
C PHE A 279 0.50 -5.88 -0.73
N MET A 280 -0.42 -5.36 -1.52
CA MET A 280 -1.34 -4.31 -1.09
C MET A 280 -2.77 -4.87 -1.09
N ALA A 281 -3.50 -4.63 -0.01
CA ALA A 281 -4.92 -4.92 0.08
C ALA A 281 -5.72 -3.62 0.04
N LEU A 282 -6.70 -3.51 -0.85
CA LEU A 282 -7.77 -2.52 -0.75
C LEU A 282 -8.95 -3.16 -0.05
N ILE A 283 -9.31 -2.62 1.11
CA ILE A 283 -10.44 -3.07 1.91
C ILE A 283 -11.54 -2.01 1.81
N THR A 284 -12.73 -2.45 1.45
CA THR A 284 -13.93 -1.61 1.37
C THR A 284 -14.97 -2.12 2.36
N ALA A 285 -15.32 -1.31 3.36
CA ALA A 285 -16.39 -1.60 4.30
C ALA A 285 -17.60 -0.72 3.97
N ILE A 286 -18.77 -1.35 3.81
CA ILE A 286 -20.02 -0.69 3.42
C ILE A 286 -21.08 -1.00 4.46
N ASP A 287 -21.77 0.03 4.95
CA ASP A 287 -23.00 -0.12 5.73
C ASP A 287 -24.23 -0.04 4.82
N ASN A 288 -24.95 -1.17 4.72
CA ASN A 288 -26.16 -1.32 3.91
C ASN A 288 -27.45 -1.08 4.70
N ALA A 289 -27.39 -0.68 5.98
CA ALA A 289 -28.56 -0.47 6.83
C ALA A 289 -29.49 0.65 6.32
N THR A 290 -28.96 1.62 5.57
CA THR A 290 -29.70 2.80 5.13
C THR A 290 -29.82 2.85 3.60
N VAL A 291 -30.98 2.43 3.08
CA VAL A 291 -31.32 2.54 1.64
C VAL A 291 -31.23 4.00 1.20
N GLY A 292 -30.26 4.33 0.34
CA GLY A 292 -30.06 5.67 -0.24
C GLY A 292 -28.90 6.50 0.32
N GLN A 293 -28.20 6.02 1.36
CA GLN A 293 -26.94 6.60 1.87
C GLN A 293 -26.01 5.49 2.38
N ALA A 294 -25.55 4.61 1.48
CA ALA A 294 -24.52 3.63 1.83
C ALA A 294 -23.29 4.39 2.33
N ARG A 295 -22.86 4.09 3.56
CA ARG A 295 -21.64 4.68 4.12
C ARG A 295 -20.50 3.75 3.83
N GLU A 296 -19.47 4.31 3.21
CA GLU A 296 -18.32 3.54 2.76
C GLU A 296 -17.05 4.04 3.45
N ARG A 297 -16.20 3.10 3.82
CA ARG A 297 -14.83 3.36 4.28
C ARG A 297 -13.88 2.50 3.46
N PHE A 298 -12.74 3.10 3.12
CA PHE A 298 -11.71 2.46 2.34
C PHE A 298 -10.40 2.45 3.13
N ALA A 299 -9.66 1.36 3.03
CA ALA A 299 -8.32 1.26 3.58
C ALA A 299 -7.40 0.57 2.58
N THR A 300 -6.19 1.10 2.41
CA THR A 300 -5.10 0.39 1.75
C THR A 300 -4.13 -0.12 2.80
N VAL A 301 -3.81 -1.40 2.75
CA VAL A 301 -2.93 -2.06 3.71
C VAL A 301 -1.75 -2.68 2.96
N LEU A 302 -0.54 -2.23 3.27
CA LEU A 302 0.69 -2.86 2.80
C LEU A 302 1.04 -4.02 3.72
N ILE A 303 1.19 -5.20 3.14
CA ILE A 303 1.48 -6.45 3.84
C ILE A 303 2.81 -6.98 3.32
N SER A 304 3.76 -7.23 4.23
CA SER A 304 5.02 -7.90 3.90
C SER A 304 4.90 -9.40 4.08
N LYS A 305 5.56 -10.15 3.21
CA LYS A 305 5.77 -11.60 3.30
C LYS A 305 7.25 -11.89 3.18
N THR A 306 7.95 -12.03 4.30
CA THR A 306 9.40 -12.24 4.31
C THR A 306 9.76 -13.48 5.12
N VAL A 307 10.92 -14.08 4.83
CA VAL A 307 11.43 -15.21 5.60
C VAL A 307 11.72 -14.76 7.03
N VAL A 308 11.34 -15.57 8.02
CA VAL A 308 11.68 -15.31 9.42
C VAL A 308 13.17 -15.53 9.60
N ASP A 309 13.92 -14.45 9.77
CA ASP A 309 15.28 -14.53 10.27
C ASP A 309 15.23 -14.80 11.78
N ASN A 310 15.73 -15.95 12.22
CA ASN A 310 15.63 -16.40 13.61
C ASN A 310 16.32 -15.46 14.62
N ASN A 311 17.10 -14.48 14.16
CA ASN A 311 17.69 -13.44 15.00
C ASN A 311 16.72 -12.33 15.45
N GLN A 312 15.53 -12.20 14.85
CA GLN A 312 14.54 -11.18 15.23
C GLN A 312 13.51 -11.66 16.27
N VAL A 313 13.51 -12.95 16.62
CA VAL A 313 12.55 -13.53 17.58
C VAL A 313 13.00 -13.34 19.04
N VAL A 314 14.27 -13.03 19.29
CA VAL A 314 14.85 -12.97 20.65
C VAL A 314 14.42 -11.74 21.45
N ASN A 315 13.94 -10.66 20.82
CA ASN A 315 13.63 -9.39 21.51
C ASN A 315 12.15 -9.11 21.78
N SER A 316 11.23 -10.08 21.58
CA SER A 316 9.80 -9.86 21.85
C SER A 316 9.14 -10.85 22.81
N SER A 317 9.93 -11.69 23.49
CA SER A 317 9.41 -12.61 24.50
C SER A 317 10.29 -12.65 25.75
N GLU A 318 10.33 -11.54 26.49
CA GLU A 318 10.43 -11.67 27.95
C GLU A 318 9.01 -11.82 28.51
N ALA A 319 8.86 -12.82 29.38
CA ALA A 319 7.66 -13.23 30.12
C ALA A 319 6.71 -14.25 29.45
N ALA A 320 7.10 -15.53 29.45
CA ALA A 320 6.29 -16.59 30.06
C ALA A 320 7.09 -17.89 30.22
N ASN A 321 6.98 -18.48 31.41
CA ASN A 321 7.67 -19.67 31.89
C ASN A 321 7.39 -20.95 31.09
N ASN A 322 8.48 -21.68 30.83
CA ASN A 322 8.71 -23.13 30.87
C ASN A 322 7.61 -24.17 30.55
N ASN A 323 8.11 -25.17 29.79
CA ASN A 323 7.69 -26.57 29.62
C ASN A 323 6.55 -26.85 28.63
N GLN A 324 6.90 -27.28 27.42
CA GLN A 324 6.54 -28.63 26.96
C GLN A 324 7.29 -29.07 25.69
N ALA A 325 7.99 -30.19 25.85
CA ALA A 325 8.24 -31.29 24.91
C ALA A 325 8.30 -30.98 23.40
N SER A 326 9.53 -31.06 22.91
CA SER A 326 9.92 -31.52 21.59
C SER A 326 9.01 -32.63 21.04
N ASN A 327 8.34 -32.35 19.92
CA ASN A 327 7.93 -33.35 18.96
C ASN A 327 8.28 -32.84 17.56
N SER A 328 9.38 -33.37 17.05
CA SER A 328 9.85 -33.24 15.69
C SER A 328 8.88 -33.95 14.74
N SER A 329 8.06 -33.21 14.00
CA SER A 329 7.57 -33.67 12.72
C SER A 329 8.45 -33.07 11.63
N GLU A 330 9.04 -33.94 10.81
CA GLU A 330 9.73 -33.61 9.57
C GLU A 330 8.83 -32.73 8.68
N ALA A 331 8.93 -31.42 8.85
CA ALA A 331 8.46 -30.48 7.86
C ALA A 331 9.69 -30.14 7.01
N ASN A 332 9.59 -30.50 5.73
CA ASN A 332 10.41 -30.05 4.61
C ASN A 332 11.12 -28.73 4.95
N GLY A 333 12.43 -28.61 4.70
CA GLY A 333 13.32 -27.50 5.15
C GLY A 333 12.98 -26.06 4.69
N LYS A 334 11.72 -25.79 4.39
CA LYS A 334 11.08 -24.51 4.13
C LYS A 334 11.09 -23.66 5.40
N MET A 335 11.86 -22.58 5.35
CA MET A 335 11.85 -21.57 6.42
C MET A 335 10.47 -20.93 6.50
N PRO A 336 9.91 -20.75 7.73
CA PRO A 336 8.62 -20.11 7.87
C PRO A 336 8.68 -18.66 7.36
N LYS A 337 7.68 -18.24 6.58
CA LYS A 337 7.50 -16.84 6.16
C LYS A 337 6.62 -16.11 7.17
N ALA A 338 7.05 -14.93 7.63
CA ALA A 338 6.23 -14.03 8.41
C ALA A 338 5.40 -13.15 7.48
N VAL A 339 4.09 -13.12 7.73
CA VAL A 339 3.16 -12.19 7.07
C VAL A 339 2.79 -11.11 8.08
N LYS A 340 3.16 -9.85 7.81
CA LYS A 340 2.97 -8.72 8.73
C LYS A 340 2.38 -7.52 8.00
N VAL A 341 1.54 -6.76 8.69
CA VAL A 341 1.08 -5.46 8.21
C VAL A 341 2.21 -4.44 8.43
N VAL A 342 2.59 -3.74 7.36
CA VAL A 342 3.63 -2.71 7.38
C VAL A 342 3.01 -1.34 7.62
N THR A 343 1.95 -1.02 6.88
CA THR A 343 1.22 0.24 7.04
C THR A 343 -0.24 0.07 6.62
N GLN A 344 -1.09 0.90 7.21
CA GLN A 344 -2.52 1.01 6.90
C GLN A 344 -2.86 2.48 6.69
N ARG A 345 -3.49 2.80 5.57
CA ARG A 345 -3.95 4.15 5.24
C ARG A 345 -5.45 4.14 5.00
N LEU A 346 -6.16 4.99 5.72
CA LEU A 346 -7.61 5.20 5.56
C LEU A 346 -7.89 6.26 4.49
N TRP A 347 -8.94 6.06 3.73
CA TRP A 347 -9.36 6.97 2.67
C TRP A 347 -10.83 7.35 2.79
N ALA A 348 -11.12 8.61 2.46
CA ALA A 348 -12.49 9.12 2.38
C ALA A 348 -13.20 8.68 1.09
N PHE A 349 -12.44 8.40 0.03
CA PHE A 349 -12.91 7.95 -1.27
C PHE A 349 -12.09 6.74 -1.71
N ARG A 350 -12.65 5.94 -2.63
CA ARG A 350 -11.92 4.80 -3.18
C ARG A 350 -10.64 5.28 -3.88
N PRO A 351 -9.44 4.86 -3.44
CA PRO A 351 -8.20 5.23 -4.10
C PRO A 351 -8.09 4.52 -5.47
N SER A 352 -7.22 5.02 -6.35
CA SER A 352 -6.86 4.23 -7.54
C SER A 352 -6.06 3.02 -7.09
N PHE A 353 -6.64 1.84 -7.26
CA PHE A 353 -6.07 0.57 -6.86
C PHE A 353 -5.97 -0.37 -8.05
#